data_AF-A0A7J8E9W7-F1
#
_entry.id   AF-A0A7J8E9W7-F1
#
_cell.length_a   1.000
_cell.length_b   1.000
_cell.length_c   1.000
_cell.angle_alpha   90.00
_cell.angle_beta   90.00
_cell.angle_gamma   90.00
#
_symmetry.space_group_name_H-M   'P 1'
#
loop_
_entity.id
_entity.type
_entity.pdbx_description
1 polymer ?
#
loop_
_entity_poly.entity_id
_entity_poly.type
_entity_poly.pdbx_seq_one_letter_code
_entity_poly.pdbx_strand_id
1 'polypeptide(L)'
;MMRCVRCPVAYHGGDACLAAGCAVIASHSIVCAGHFTARKGKRHHAHVNVSWCFVCSKGGSLLCCESCPAAFHPDCLGIETPDGSWFCNECRAGKRLRCQDIVWVKLGNYRCEGRAPPPLRPLKRVVFTLQSLMCWNDCLSEESVNPVFNIYNRWWPAEVCHPKNVPPNIQKMKHEIGEFPVFFFGSKDYYWTHQARVFPYMEGDRGSRYQGVRGIGRVFKNALQEAEARFREIKLQREARETQESARKPPPYKHIKVNKPYGKVQIYTADISEIPKCNCKPTDESPCGSDSECLNRMLMFECHPQVCPAGEFCQNQCFTKRQYPETKIIRTDGKGWGLVAKRDIRKGEFVNEYVGELIDEDECMARIKRAHENDITHFYMLTIDKDRIIDAGPKGNYSRFMNHSCQPNCETLKWTVNGDTRVGLFAVCDIPAGTELTFNYNLDCLGNEKTVCRCGASNCSGFLGDRPKASASLSAEEKGKRSRKKSRRRRARAEGKRSEDECFRCGDGGQLVLCDRRSCTKAYHLACLGLGKRPFGGSLP
;
A
#
# COMPACT_ATOMS: atom_id res chain seq x y z
N MET A 1 -13.53 -13.58 -12.87
CA MET A 1 -12.15 -14.04 -12.60
C MET A 1 -11.84 -15.15 -13.60
N MET A 2 -10.68 -15.11 -14.25
CA MET A 2 -10.24 -16.11 -15.24
C MET A 2 -9.38 -17.16 -14.55
N ARG A 3 -9.76 -18.43 -14.60
CA ARG A 3 -9.04 -19.52 -13.90
C ARG A 3 -8.33 -20.44 -14.88
N CYS A 4 -7.10 -20.82 -14.56
CA CYS A 4 -6.40 -21.84 -15.33
C CYS A 4 -7.06 -23.20 -15.11
N VAL A 5 -7.30 -23.95 -16.18
CA VAL A 5 -7.86 -25.31 -16.10
C VAL A 5 -6.82 -26.38 -15.77
N ARG A 6 -5.52 -26.01 -15.76
CA ARG A 6 -4.38 -26.93 -15.55
C ARG A 6 -3.60 -26.66 -14.27
N CYS A 7 -3.85 -25.55 -13.58
CA CYS A 7 -3.18 -25.21 -12.32
C CYS A 7 -4.00 -24.20 -11.49
N PRO A 8 -3.66 -23.95 -10.21
CA PRO A 8 -4.41 -23.03 -9.35
C PRO A 8 -4.34 -21.54 -9.72
N VAL A 9 -3.58 -21.17 -10.76
CA VAL A 9 -3.40 -19.78 -11.17
C VAL A 9 -4.72 -19.16 -11.63
N ALA A 10 -5.02 -17.96 -11.14
CA ALA A 10 -6.17 -17.17 -11.55
C ALA A 10 -5.76 -15.71 -11.82
N TYR A 11 -6.43 -15.10 -12.79
CA TYR A 11 -6.29 -13.68 -13.14
C TYR A 11 -7.61 -12.94 -12.96
N HIS A 12 -7.54 -11.62 -12.76
CA HIS A 12 -8.74 -10.78 -12.84
C HIS A 12 -9.39 -10.89 -14.23
N GLY A 13 -10.71 -10.68 -14.30
CA GLY A 13 -11.41 -10.67 -15.58
C GLY A 13 -11.04 -9.43 -16.40
N GLY A 14 -10.85 -9.59 -17.71
CA GLY A 14 -10.51 -8.53 -18.65
C GLY A 14 -9.09 -8.62 -19.21
N ASP A 15 -8.92 -8.16 -20.45
CA ASP A 15 -7.69 -8.35 -21.24
C ASP A 15 -6.45 -7.64 -20.63
N ALA A 16 -6.67 -6.62 -19.78
CA ALA A 16 -5.59 -5.85 -19.15
C ALA A 16 -4.87 -6.58 -18.00
N CYS A 17 -5.46 -7.63 -17.43
CA CYS A 17 -4.92 -8.34 -16.27
C CYS A 17 -4.43 -9.77 -16.62
N LEU A 18 -4.67 -10.23 -17.84
CA LEU A 18 -4.25 -11.55 -18.28
C LEU A 18 -2.79 -11.54 -18.70
N ALA A 19 -2.01 -12.51 -18.22
CA ALA A 19 -0.62 -12.67 -18.66
C ALA A 19 -0.55 -13.01 -20.16
N ALA A 20 0.42 -12.44 -20.86
CA ALA A 20 0.72 -12.75 -22.26
C ALA A 20 1.03 -14.25 -22.41
N GLY A 21 0.52 -14.87 -23.48
CA GLY A 21 0.66 -16.30 -23.74
C GLY A 21 -0.40 -17.18 -23.09
N CYS A 22 -1.34 -16.62 -22.32
CA CYS A 22 -2.51 -17.36 -21.87
C CYS A 22 -3.44 -17.65 -23.05
N ALA A 23 -3.92 -18.89 -23.16
CA ALA A 23 -4.92 -19.28 -24.13
C ALA A 23 -6.31 -19.22 -23.48
N VAL A 24 -7.19 -18.35 -23.97
CA VAL A 24 -8.58 -18.26 -23.50
C VAL A 24 -9.40 -19.39 -24.11
N ILE A 25 -9.94 -20.26 -23.27
CA ILE A 25 -10.78 -21.39 -23.71
C ILE A 25 -12.25 -21.01 -23.66
N ALA A 26 -12.67 -20.31 -22.60
CA ALA A 26 -14.06 -19.89 -22.38
C ALA A 26 -14.11 -18.58 -21.58
N SER A 27 -15.32 -18.07 -21.33
CA SER A 27 -15.56 -16.78 -20.65
C SER A 27 -14.89 -16.64 -19.27
N HIS A 28 -14.62 -17.74 -18.58
CA HIS A 28 -13.98 -17.76 -17.26
C HIS A 28 -12.81 -18.76 -17.13
N SER A 29 -12.39 -19.35 -18.25
CA SER A 29 -11.42 -20.46 -18.25
C SER A 29 -10.30 -20.20 -19.25
N ILE A 30 -9.07 -20.42 -18.80
CA ILE A 30 -7.84 -20.24 -19.60
C ILE A 30 -6.91 -21.44 -19.45
N VAL A 31 -5.91 -21.55 -20.31
CA VAL A 31 -4.64 -22.21 -19.99
C VAL A 31 -3.60 -21.11 -19.78
N CYS A 32 -2.99 -21.04 -18.59
CA CYS A 32 -2.00 -20.01 -18.32
C CYS A 32 -0.68 -20.26 -19.08
N ALA A 33 0.09 -19.18 -19.29
CA ALA A 33 1.38 -19.23 -19.98
C ALA A 33 2.44 -20.13 -19.30
N GLY A 34 2.23 -20.48 -18.03
CA GLY A 34 3.08 -21.44 -17.31
C GLY A 34 3.05 -22.86 -17.88
N HIS A 35 2.10 -23.19 -18.76
CA HIS A 35 2.02 -24.47 -19.46
C HIS A 35 2.65 -24.45 -20.85
N PHE A 36 3.60 -23.55 -21.11
CA PHE A 36 4.41 -23.58 -22.32
C PHE A 36 5.24 -24.87 -22.38
N THR A 37 5.32 -25.49 -23.55
CA THR A 37 6.18 -26.65 -23.78
C THR A 37 7.03 -26.40 -25.02
N ALA A 38 8.34 -26.37 -24.85
CA ALA A 38 9.27 -26.19 -25.95
C ALA A 38 9.22 -27.40 -26.90
N ARG A 39 9.05 -27.15 -28.20
CA ARG A 39 9.08 -28.21 -29.22
C ARG A 39 10.52 -28.46 -29.68
N LYS A 40 10.95 -29.72 -29.68
CA LYS A 40 12.25 -30.12 -30.23
C LYS A 40 12.36 -29.69 -31.70
N GLY A 41 13.51 -29.14 -32.08
CA GLY A 41 13.79 -28.66 -33.44
C GLY A 41 13.33 -27.23 -33.74
N LYS A 42 12.49 -26.59 -32.92
CA LYS A 42 12.14 -25.17 -33.08
C LYS A 42 13.12 -24.27 -32.34
N ARG A 43 14.11 -23.71 -33.05
CA ARG A 43 15.15 -22.81 -32.48
C ARG A 43 14.58 -21.62 -31.69
N HIS A 44 13.40 -21.12 -32.05
CA HIS A 44 12.76 -19.99 -31.38
C HIS A 44 12.05 -20.35 -30.06
N HIS A 45 11.97 -21.64 -29.70
CA HIS A 45 11.52 -22.11 -28.39
C HIS A 45 12.68 -22.27 -27.40
N ALA A 46 13.92 -22.06 -27.83
CA ALA A 46 15.09 -22.19 -26.98
C ALA A 46 15.09 -21.09 -25.90
N HIS A 47 15.36 -21.49 -24.65
CA HIS A 47 15.61 -20.56 -23.56
C HIS A 47 16.87 -19.74 -23.86
N VAL A 48 16.82 -18.43 -23.65
CA VAL A 48 17.98 -17.54 -23.85
C VAL A 48 18.20 -16.73 -22.59
N ASN A 49 19.42 -16.74 -22.08
CA ASN A 49 19.84 -15.84 -21.02
C ASN A 49 20.71 -14.71 -21.59
N VAL A 50 20.67 -13.56 -20.92
CA VAL A 50 21.58 -12.47 -21.19
C VAL A 50 22.99 -12.83 -20.72
N SER A 51 24.01 -12.22 -21.32
CA SER A 51 25.42 -12.44 -20.96
C SER A 51 25.95 -11.39 -19.97
N TRP A 52 25.06 -10.67 -19.28
CA TRP A 52 25.42 -9.62 -18.33
C TRP A 52 24.49 -9.66 -17.12
N CYS A 53 24.98 -9.14 -15.99
CA CYS A 53 24.22 -9.03 -14.77
C CYS A 53 23.24 -7.85 -14.82
N PHE A 54 21.97 -8.08 -14.45
CA PHE A 54 20.93 -7.05 -14.39
C PHE A 54 21.16 -5.99 -13.30
N VAL A 55 22.02 -6.25 -12.32
CA VAL A 55 22.33 -5.30 -11.23
C VAL A 55 23.51 -4.41 -11.61
N CYS A 56 24.63 -4.99 -12.02
CA CYS A 56 25.88 -4.25 -12.24
C CYS A 56 26.23 -4.02 -13.72
N SER A 57 25.45 -4.58 -14.65
CA SER A 57 25.67 -4.51 -16.11
C SER A 57 26.99 -5.08 -16.62
N LYS A 58 27.70 -5.87 -15.80
CA LYS A 58 28.97 -6.53 -16.17
C LYS A 58 28.72 -7.99 -16.56
N GLY A 59 29.59 -8.53 -17.43
CA GLY A 59 29.65 -9.96 -17.72
C GLY A 59 30.34 -10.77 -16.60
N GLY A 60 30.56 -12.06 -16.84
CA GLY A 60 31.28 -12.98 -15.93
C GLY A 60 30.49 -14.24 -15.62
N SER A 61 30.77 -14.86 -14.47
CA SER A 61 30.03 -16.04 -13.97
C SER A 61 28.65 -15.61 -13.46
N LEU A 62 27.62 -15.92 -14.23
CA LEU A 62 26.25 -15.47 -13.96
C LEU A 62 25.33 -16.64 -13.61
N LEU A 63 24.50 -16.40 -12.60
CA LEU A 63 23.36 -17.23 -12.26
C LEU A 63 22.20 -16.91 -13.21
N CYS A 64 21.78 -17.89 -14.00
CA CYS A 64 20.79 -17.74 -15.05
C CYS A 64 19.40 -18.18 -14.56
N CYS A 65 18.38 -17.35 -14.79
CA CYS A 65 17.01 -17.74 -14.47
C CYS A 65 16.48 -18.76 -15.49
N GLU A 66 15.75 -19.78 -15.01
CA GLU A 66 15.13 -20.84 -15.82
C GLU A 66 13.82 -20.43 -16.52
N SER A 67 13.26 -19.26 -16.20
CA SER A 67 11.95 -18.81 -16.71
C SER A 67 11.99 -17.52 -17.51
N CYS A 68 13.10 -16.79 -17.46
CA CYS A 68 13.25 -15.53 -18.18
C CYS A 68 14.72 -15.31 -18.56
N PRO A 69 15.00 -14.37 -19.47
CA PRO A 69 16.38 -14.12 -19.89
C PRO A 69 17.31 -13.54 -18.83
N ALA A 70 16.80 -13.14 -17.66
CA ALA A 70 17.60 -12.44 -16.67
C ALA A 70 18.74 -13.31 -16.12
N ALA A 71 19.88 -12.66 -15.86
CA ALA A 71 21.05 -13.26 -15.27
C ALA A 71 21.68 -12.28 -14.25
N PHE A 72 22.29 -12.82 -13.20
CA PHE A 72 22.77 -12.06 -12.05
C PHE A 72 24.07 -12.64 -11.51
N HIS A 73 24.91 -11.82 -10.89
CA HIS A 73 25.98 -12.35 -10.03
C HIS A 73 25.40 -12.77 -8.67
N PRO A 74 25.83 -13.91 -8.10
CA PRO A 74 25.46 -14.29 -6.72
C PRO A 74 25.74 -13.17 -5.72
N ASP A 75 26.92 -12.54 -5.81
CA ASP A 75 27.34 -11.42 -4.97
C ASP A 75 26.43 -10.20 -5.11
N CYS A 76 25.97 -9.89 -6.33
CA CYS A 76 25.04 -8.78 -6.57
C CYS A 76 23.65 -9.02 -5.96
N LEU A 77 23.31 -10.28 -5.69
CA LEU A 77 22.07 -10.66 -5.02
C LEU A 77 22.26 -10.86 -3.51
N GLY A 78 23.50 -10.88 -3.02
CA GLY A 78 23.83 -11.21 -1.63
C GLY A 78 23.45 -12.65 -1.27
N ILE A 79 23.57 -13.58 -2.23
CA ILE A 79 23.26 -15.00 -2.03
C ILE A 79 24.46 -15.87 -2.35
N GLU A 80 24.53 -17.03 -1.70
CA GLU A 80 25.40 -18.11 -2.11
C GLU A 80 24.90 -18.75 -3.41
N THR A 81 25.80 -19.34 -4.19
CA THR A 81 25.44 -20.05 -5.42
C THR A 81 24.52 -21.23 -5.11
N PRO A 82 23.27 -21.24 -5.57
CA PRO A 82 22.33 -22.30 -5.25
C PRO A 82 22.64 -23.57 -6.05
N ASP A 83 22.41 -24.72 -5.42
CA ASP A 83 22.46 -26.02 -6.10
C ASP A 83 21.18 -26.26 -6.90
N GLY A 84 21.31 -26.46 -8.21
CA GLY A 84 20.19 -26.81 -9.11
C GLY A 84 19.48 -25.62 -9.76
N SER A 85 18.18 -25.79 -10.07
CA SER A 85 17.40 -24.80 -10.83
C SER A 85 17.17 -23.52 -10.04
N TRP A 86 17.40 -22.37 -10.67
CA TRP A 86 17.22 -21.07 -10.03
C TRP A 86 16.23 -20.16 -10.76
N PHE A 87 15.45 -19.40 -9.99
CA PHE A 87 14.47 -18.43 -10.48
C PHE A 87 14.75 -17.06 -9.86
N CYS A 88 14.75 -16.01 -10.69
CA CYS A 88 14.91 -14.65 -10.21
C CYS A 88 13.73 -14.20 -9.34
N ASN A 89 13.93 -13.17 -8.52
CA ASN A 89 12.92 -12.63 -7.60
C ASN A 89 11.59 -12.30 -8.31
N GLU A 90 11.65 -11.73 -9.51
CA GLU A 90 10.46 -11.40 -10.31
C GLU A 90 9.69 -12.65 -10.74
N CYS A 91 10.40 -13.70 -11.18
CA CYS A 91 9.77 -14.97 -11.56
C CYS A 91 9.21 -15.70 -10.33
N ARG A 92 9.91 -15.67 -9.18
CA ARG A 92 9.45 -16.26 -7.91
C ARG A 92 8.22 -15.55 -7.36
N ALA A 93 8.15 -14.22 -7.54
CA ALA A 93 6.98 -13.42 -7.21
C ALA A 93 5.79 -13.62 -8.19
N GLY A 94 5.96 -14.44 -9.23
CA GLY A 94 4.91 -14.73 -10.20
C GLY A 94 4.66 -13.58 -11.19
N LYS A 95 5.59 -12.64 -11.33
CA LYS A 95 5.45 -11.53 -12.30
C LYS A 95 5.49 -12.09 -13.72
N ARG A 96 4.49 -11.70 -14.51
CA ARG A 96 4.34 -12.11 -15.91
C ARG A 96 4.13 -10.87 -16.78
N LEU A 97 4.62 -10.94 -18.02
CA LEU A 97 4.35 -9.93 -19.03
C LEU A 97 2.86 -9.90 -19.35
N ARG A 98 2.35 -8.71 -19.67
CA ARG A 98 0.98 -8.44 -20.07
C ARG A 98 0.96 -7.85 -21.47
N CYS A 99 -0.20 -7.88 -22.11
CA CYS A 99 -0.39 -7.13 -23.35
C CYS A 99 -0.11 -5.65 -23.09
N GLN A 100 0.44 -4.97 -24.09
CA GLN A 100 0.96 -3.60 -24.05
C GLN A 100 2.26 -3.42 -23.25
N ASP A 101 2.83 -4.45 -22.62
CA ASP A 101 4.18 -4.29 -22.05
C ASP A 101 5.20 -4.06 -23.17
N ILE A 102 6.10 -3.11 -22.94
CA ILE A 102 7.25 -2.84 -23.82
C ILE A 102 8.38 -3.74 -23.37
N VAL A 103 8.97 -4.47 -24.31
CA VAL A 103 9.95 -5.52 -24.03
C VAL A 103 11.12 -5.48 -25.02
N TRP A 104 12.25 -5.98 -24.57
CA TRP A 104 13.35 -6.38 -25.42
C TRP A 104 13.15 -7.82 -25.86
N VAL A 105 13.25 -8.09 -27.16
CA VAL A 105 13.05 -9.43 -27.74
C VAL A 105 14.35 -9.93 -28.36
N LYS A 106 14.73 -11.16 -28.03
CA LYS A 106 15.87 -11.82 -28.68
C LYS A 106 15.47 -12.37 -30.04
N LEU A 107 16.13 -11.90 -31.09
CA LEU A 107 16.05 -12.53 -32.41
C LEU A 107 17.04 -13.71 -32.47
N GLY A 108 16.64 -14.83 -33.08
CA GLY A 108 17.42 -16.08 -33.05
C GLY A 108 18.74 -16.01 -33.83
N ASN A 109 19.68 -16.91 -33.52
CA ASN A 109 20.90 -17.12 -34.32
C ASN A 109 20.54 -17.88 -35.61
N TYR A 110 20.39 -17.16 -36.72
CA TYR A 110 20.35 -17.77 -38.06
C TYR A 110 21.79 -17.80 -38.61
N ARG A 111 22.35 -19.00 -38.78
CA ARG A 111 23.53 -19.21 -39.66
C ARG A 111 23.00 -19.25 -41.09
N CYS A 112 23.55 -18.43 -41.98
CA CYS A 112 23.30 -18.54 -43.40
C CYS A 112 23.93 -19.84 -43.93
N GLU A 113 23.15 -20.91 -44.03
CA GLU A 113 23.44 -21.97 -45.00
C GLU A 113 22.65 -21.59 -46.26
N GLY A 114 23.37 -21.28 -47.35
CA GLY A 114 22.83 -20.68 -48.57
C GLY A 114 21.86 -21.57 -49.37
N ARG A 115 20.66 -21.83 -48.84
CA ARG A 115 19.52 -22.33 -49.62
C ARG A 115 18.33 -21.40 -49.45
N ALA A 116 17.86 -20.87 -50.57
CA ALA A 116 16.67 -20.03 -50.65
C ALA A 116 15.42 -20.77 -50.15
N PRO A 117 14.50 -20.11 -49.42
CA PRO A 117 13.17 -20.65 -49.18
C PRO A 117 12.32 -20.63 -50.47
N PRO A 118 11.32 -21.52 -50.62
CA PRO A 118 10.46 -21.55 -51.79
C PRO A 118 9.58 -20.29 -51.88
N PRO A 119 9.18 -19.86 -53.10
CA PRO A 119 8.67 -18.52 -53.34
C PRO A 119 7.20 -18.36 -52.90
N LEU A 120 6.90 -17.28 -52.17
CA LEU A 120 5.57 -16.69 -52.11
C LEU A 120 5.50 -15.55 -53.13
N ARG A 121 4.66 -15.69 -54.17
CA ARG A 121 4.36 -14.65 -55.18
C ARG A 121 3.29 -13.65 -54.65
N PRO A 122 3.03 -12.49 -55.28
CA PRO A 122 3.73 -11.23 -54.98
C PRO A 122 2.76 -10.07 -54.67
N LEU A 123 3.08 -9.18 -53.73
CA LEU A 123 2.50 -7.83 -53.71
C LEU A 123 3.60 -6.78 -53.63
N LYS A 124 3.64 -5.96 -54.68
CA LYS A 124 4.60 -4.89 -54.95
C LYS A 124 4.43 -3.76 -53.93
N ARG A 125 5.44 -3.52 -53.09
CA ARG A 125 6.06 -2.23 -52.73
C ARG A 125 6.92 -2.42 -51.47
N VAL A 126 8.24 -2.34 -51.66
CA VAL A 126 9.32 -2.27 -50.66
C VAL A 126 9.03 -3.04 -49.36
N VAL A 127 8.98 -4.36 -49.48
CA VAL A 127 8.84 -5.27 -48.35
C VAL A 127 10.25 -5.62 -47.86
N PHE A 128 10.70 -5.03 -46.75
CA PHE A 128 11.76 -5.64 -45.95
C PHE A 128 11.11 -6.80 -45.18
N THR A 129 10.96 -7.96 -45.83
CA THR A 129 10.59 -9.20 -45.14
C THR A 129 11.62 -9.48 -44.04
N LEU A 130 11.22 -10.09 -42.92
CA LEU A 130 12.09 -10.56 -41.81
C LEU A 130 13.43 -11.20 -42.23
N GLN A 131 13.56 -11.68 -43.47
CA GLN A 131 14.79 -12.16 -44.08
C GLN A 131 15.89 -11.08 -44.27
N SER A 132 15.54 -9.80 -44.34
CA SER A 132 16.51 -8.70 -44.45
C SER A 132 17.11 -8.29 -43.09
N LEU A 133 16.49 -8.70 -41.98
CA LEU A 133 17.09 -8.67 -40.63
C LEU A 133 18.06 -9.86 -40.40
N MET A 134 18.08 -10.86 -41.30
CA MET A 134 18.73 -12.16 -41.08
C MET A 134 20.12 -12.31 -41.71
N CYS A 135 20.66 -11.28 -42.38
CA CYS A 135 21.96 -11.36 -43.06
C CYS A 135 22.90 -10.24 -42.59
N TRP A 136 23.42 -10.38 -41.36
CA TRP A 136 24.49 -9.51 -40.87
C TRP A 136 25.33 -10.29 -39.86
N ASN A 137 26.23 -11.14 -40.38
CA ASN A 137 27.13 -11.94 -39.56
C ASN A 137 28.60 -11.85 -39.97
N ASP A 138 28.97 -10.93 -40.86
CA ASP A 138 30.35 -10.82 -41.33
C ASP A 138 30.88 -9.38 -41.24
N CYS A 139 32.14 -9.31 -40.83
CA CYS A 139 32.98 -8.14 -40.54
C CYS A 139 32.73 -7.46 -39.19
N LEU A 140 33.40 -7.95 -38.14
CA LEU A 140 34.33 -7.14 -37.34
C LEU A 140 35.30 -8.10 -36.62
N SER A 141 36.58 -7.93 -36.93
CA SER A 141 37.71 -8.68 -36.37
C SER A 141 37.82 -8.51 -34.85
N GLU A 142 38.20 -9.60 -34.19
CA GLU A 142 38.65 -9.63 -32.81
C GLU A 142 39.86 -8.72 -32.66
N GLU A 143 39.68 -7.50 -32.13
CA GLU A 143 40.68 -6.81 -31.33
C GLU A 143 40.14 -5.47 -30.79
N SER A 144 40.18 -5.32 -29.47
CA SER A 144 40.24 -4.03 -28.74
C SER A 144 38.98 -3.12 -28.59
N VAL A 145 37.78 -3.65 -28.34
CA VAL A 145 36.65 -2.80 -27.86
C VAL A 145 35.88 -3.41 -26.69
N ASN A 146 35.73 -2.58 -25.65
CA ASN A 146 35.11 -2.81 -24.34
C ASN A 146 33.78 -3.64 -24.41
N PRO A 147 33.63 -4.76 -23.66
CA PRO A 147 32.58 -5.78 -23.88
C PRO A 147 31.13 -5.34 -23.64
N VAL A 148 30.89 -4.17 -23.03
CA VAL A 148 29.54 -3.61 -22.81
C VAL A 148 28.88 -3.13 -24.12
N PHE A 149 29.66 -2.84 -25.16
CA PHE A 149 29.16 -2.12 -26.34
C PHE A 149 28.57 -3.00 -27.45
N ASN A 150 28.86 -4.31 -27.46
CA ASN A 150 28.40 -5.24 -28.51
C ASN A 150 27.07 -5.96 -28.17
N ILE A 151 26.46 -5.62 -27.04
CA ILE A 151 25.43 -6.41 -26.36
C ILE A 151 24.01 -6.22 -26.96
N TYR A 152 23.70 -5.03 -27.49
CA TYR A 152 22.35 -4.68 -27.98
C TYR A 152 22.10 -5.02 -29.45
N ASN A 153 23.10 -5.48 -30.22
CA ASN A 153 22.93 -5.77 -31.65
C ASN A 153 22.04 -6.99 -31.95
N ARG A 154 21.53 -7.69 -30.93
CA ARG A 154 20.67 -8.88 -31.07
C ARG A 154 19.36 -8.82 -30.28
N TRP A 155 19.05 -7.68 -29.66
CA TRP A 155 17.82 -7.44 -28.92
C TRP A 155 17.08 -6.27 -29.54
N TRP A 156 15.82 -6.45 -29.86
CA TRP A 156 15.02 -5.43 -30.53
C TRP A 156 13.83 -5.02 -29.65
N PRO A 157 13.53 -3.72 -29.51
CA PRO A 157 12.39 -3.28 -28.70
C PRO A 157 11.06 -3.58 -29.41
N ALA A 158 10.09 -4.10 -28.66
CA ALA A 158 8.79 -4.47 -29.18
C ALA A 158 7.67 -4.23 -28.15
N GLU A 159 6.43 -4.13 -28.62
CA GLU A 159 5.23 -4.15 -27.78
C GLU A 159 4.62 -5.55 -27.79
N VAL A 160 4.26 -6.07 -26.63
CA VAL A 160 3.49 -7.32 -26.52
C VAL A 160 2.05 -7.08 -26.97
N CYS A 161 1.60 -7.79 -27.99
CA CYS A 161 0.26 -7.62 -28.56
C CYS A 161 -0.73 -8.66 -28.05
N HIS A 162 -2.00 -8.25 -27.95
CA HIS A 162 -3.08 -9.21 -27.75
C HIS A 162 -3.34 -9.98 -29.06
N PRO A 163 -3.48 -11.32 -29.04
CA PRO A 163 -3.69 -12.12 -30.26
C PRO A 163 -4.89 -11.69 -31.12
N LYS A 164 -5.94 -11.10 -30.53
CA LYS A 164 -7.10 -10.59 -31.30
C LYS A 164 -6.83 -9.26 -32.02
N ASN A 165 -5.78 -8.54 -31.63
CA ASN A 165 -5.50 -7.19 -32.10
C ASN A 165 -4.42 -7.14 -33.19
N VAL A 166 -3.83 -8.28 -33.57
CA VAL A 166 -2.82 -8.36 -34.63
C VAL A 166 -3.48 -8.64 -36.00
N PRO A 167 -2.81 -8.32 -37.13
CA PRO A 167 -3.37 -8.56 -38.46
C PRO A 167 -3.78 -10.03 -38.71
N PRO A 168 -4.84 -10.31 -39.51
CA PRO A 168 -5.36 -11.67 -39.70
C PRO A 168 -4.35 -12.70 -40.20
N ASN A 169 -3.37 -12.29 -41.00
CA ASN A 169 -2.28 -13.17 -41.45
C ASN A 169 -1.37 -13.61 -40.30
N ILE A 170 -1.16 -12.75 -39.30
CA ILE A 170 -0.36 -13.07 -38.10
C ILE A 170 -1.17 -13.94 -37.14
N GLN A 171 -2.46 -13.68 -36.99
CA GLN A 171 -3.36 -14.50 -36.15
C GLN A 171 -3.41 -15.96 -36.61
N LYS A 172 -3.36 -16.20 -37.93
CA LYS A 172 -3.40 -17.53 -38.54
C LYS A 172 -2.07 -18.30 -38.48
N MET A 173 -0.98 -17.69 -38.02
CA MET A 173 0.29 -18.39 -37.86
C MET A 173 0.19 -19.46 -36.79
N LYS A 174 0.78 -20.64 -37.04
CA LYS A 174 0.84 -21.72 -36.05
C LYS A 174 1.68 -21.29 -34.84
N HIS A 175 1.09 -21.34 -33.65
CA HIS A 175 1.71 -21.00 -32.38
C HIS A 175 1.25 -21.99 -31.29
N GLU A 176 2.01 -22.07 -30.20
CA GLU A 176 1.71 -22.89 -29.04
C GLU A 176 1.16 -22.07 -27.87
N ILE A 177 0.52 -22.77 -26.92
CA ILE A 177 0.18 -22.18 -25.61
C ILE A 177 1.46 -21.67 -24.96
N GLY A 178 1.42 -20.43 -24.45
CA GLY A 178 2.58 -19.74 -23.87
C GLY A 178 3.34 -18.85 -24.86
N GLU A 179 3.06 -18.96 -26.17
CA GLU A 179 3.53 -17.99 -27.16
C GLU A 179 2.55 -16.81 -27.28
N PHE A 180 3.09 -15.64 -27.59
CA PHE A 180 2.34 -14.41 -27.81
C PHE A 180 2.97 -13.58 -28.93
N PRO A 181 2.16 -12.82 -29.68
CA PRO A 181 2.67 -11.96 -30.72
C PRO A 181 3.30 -10.70 -30.12
N VAL A 182 4.42 -10.27 -30.67
CA VAL A 182 5.06 -8.98 -30.40
C VAL A 182 5.10 -8.16 -31.67
N PHE A 183 4.99 -6.84 -31.53
CA PHE A 183 5.11 -5.86 -32.61
C PHE A 183 6.43 -5.11 -32.46
N PHE A 184 7.31 -5.24 -33.45
CA PHE A 184 8.62 -4.59 -33.43
C PHE A 184 8.53 -3.12 -33.79
N PHE A 185 9.04 -2.27 -32.91
CA PHE A 185 9.18 -0.84 -33.20
C PHE A 185 10.15 -0.62 -34.35
N GLY A 186 9.96 0.46 -35.10
CA GLY A 186 10.76 0.82 -36.28
C GLY A 186 10.46 -0.03 -37.52
N SER A 187 10.57 -1.37 -37.44
CA SER A 187 10.34 -2.26 -38.60
C SER A 187 8.86 -2.50 -38.89
N LYS A 188 8.00 -2.36 -37.87
CA LYS A 188 6.54 -2.57 -37.94
C LYS A 188 6.15 -4.03 -38.25
N ASP A 189 7.05 -4.98 -37.99
CA ASP A 189 6.80 -6.41 -38.16
C ASP A 189 6.19 -7.04 -36.91
N TYR A 190 5.55 -8.20 -37.10
CA TYR A 190 5.04 -9.03 -36.01
C TYR A 190 5.79 -10.36 -35.93
N TYR A 191 5.91 -10.89 -34.71
CA TYR A 191 6.49 -12.20 -34.50
C TYR A 191 5.90 -12.89 -33.27
N TRP A 192 5.72 -14.21 -33.35
CA TRP A 192 5.30 -15.02 -32.20
C TRP A 192 6.54 -15.45 -31.42
N THR A 193 6.55 -15.17 -30.12
CA THR A 193 7.64 -15.50 -29.21
C THR A 193 7.11 -15.95 -27.85
N HIS A 194 7.98 -16.28 -26.92
CA HIS A 194 7.62 -16.72 -25.57
C HIS A 194 8.46 -16.02 -24.50
N GLN A 195 8.01 -16.13 -23.24
CA GLN A 195 8.56 -15.38 -22.10
C GLN A 195 10.08 -15.51 -21.93
N ALA A 196 10.66 -16.67 -22.20
CA ALA A 196 12.10 -16.91 -22.03
C ALA A 196 12.99 -16.30 -23.13
N ARG A 197 12.42 -15.49 -24.03
CA ARG A 197 13.17 -14.74 -25.06
C ARG A 197 12.88 -13.26 -25.03
N VAL A 198 12.17 -12.80 -23.99
CA VAL A 198 11.82 -11.40 -23.81
C VAL A 198 12.07 -10.96 -22.37
N PHE A 199 12.46 -9.71 -22.19
CA PHE A 199 12.52 -9.10 -20.86
C PHE A 199 11.98 -7.66 -20.91
N PRO A 200 11.49 -7.12 -19.78
CA PRO A 200 10.88 -5.78 -19.76
C PRO A 200 11.84 -4.68 -20.22
N TYR A 201 11.32 -3.71 -20.96
CA TYR A 201 12.00 -2.46 -21.25
C TYR A 201 11.96 -1.55 -20.01
N MET A 202 13.04 -0.84 -19.72
CA MET A 202 13.18 0.04 -18.56
C MET A 202 13.41 1.50 -18.98
N GLU A 203 13.03 2.43 -18.11
CA GLU A 203 13.28 3.85 -18.33
C GLU A 203 14.79 4.13 -18.36
N GLY A 204 15.24 4.85 -19.39
CA GLY A 204 16.66 5.10 -19.59
C GLY A 204 17.42 3.98 -20.30
N ASP A 205 16.76 2.89 -20.70
CA ASP A 205 17.36 1.90 -21.60
C ASP A 205 17.82 2.59 -22.89
N ARG A 206 19.12 2.53 -23.16
CA ARG A 206 19.72 3.03 -24.40
C ARG A 206 20.18 1.81 -25.19
N GLY A 207 19.81 1.73 -26.46
CA GLY A 207 20.43 0.76 -27.36
C GLY A 207 21.94 1.04 -27.53
N SER A 208 22.65 0.15 -28.23
CA SER A 208 24.07 0.36 -28.52
C SER A 208 24.29 1.73 -29.18
N ARG A 209 25.41 2.40 -28.86
CA ARG A 209 25.87 3.63 -29.55
C ARG A 209 26.35 3.26 -30.96
N TYR A 210 25.46 2.73 -31.79
CA TYR A 210 25.76 2.51 -33.19
C TYR A 210 25.81 3.86 -33.90
N GLN A 211 26.98 4.25 -34.37
CA GLN A 211 27.22 5.50 -35.10
C GLN A 211 26.88 5.41 -36.60
N GLY A 212 26.45 4.24 -37.10
CA GLY A 212 26.13 4.06 -38.51
C GLY A 212 24.79 4.71 -38.89
N VAL A 213 24.87 5.74 -39.73
CA VAL A 213 23.75 6.61 -40.12
C VAL A 213 22.90 6.03 -41.28
N ARG A 214 23.20 4.80 -41.78
CA ARG A 214 22.54 4.22 -42.96
C ARG A 214 21.93 2.84 -42.68
N GLY A 215 20.81 2.54 -43.35
CA GLY A 215 20.15 1.23 -43.32
C GLY A 215 19.51 0.90 -41.96
N ILE A 216 19.82 -0.30 -41.43
CA ILE A 216 19.17 -0.90 -40.26
C ILE A 216 19.42 -0.15 -38.96
N GLY A 217 20.58 0.52 -38.82
CA GLY A 217 20.88 1.35 -37.65
C GLY A 217 19.93 2.54 -37.49
N ARG A 218 19.45 3.11 -38.61
CA ARG A 218 18.42 4.15 -38.59
C ARG A 218 17.07 3.59 -38.13
N VAL A 219 16.71 2.39 -38.59
CA VAL A 219 15.46 1.72 -38.18
C VAL A 219 15.50 1.38 -36.70
N PHE A 220 16.64 0.88 -36.19
CA PHE A 220 16.84 0.61 -34.77
C PHE A 220 16.77 1.88 -33.92
N LYS A 221 17.39 2.98 -34.35
CA LYS A 221 17.30 4.28 -33.66
C LYS A 221 15.85 4.77 -33.58
N ASN A 222 15.10 4.67 -34.70
CA ASN A 222 13.68 4.99 -34.70
C ASN A 222 12.89 4.05 -33.77
N ALA A 223 13.22 2.76 -33.76
CA ALA A 223 12.59 1.77 -32.90
C ALA A 223 12.74 2.13 -31.41
N LEU A 224 13.91 2.59 -30.98
CA LEU A 224 14.14 3.05 -29.60
C LEU A 224 13.29 4.29 -29.27
N GLN A 225 13.23 5.26 -30.18
CA GLN A 225 12.42 6.46 -29.98
C GLN A 225 10.92 6.13 -29.87
N GLU A 226 10.43 5.24 -30.73
CA GLU A 226 9.05 4.76 -30.67
C GLU A 226 8.78 3.97 -29.38
N ALA A 227 9.68 3.08 -28.99
CA ALA A 227 9.56 2.30 -27.75
C ALA A 227 9.55 3.19 -26.51
N GLU A 228 10.44 4.19 -26.46
CA GLU A 228 10.52 5.15 -25.36
C GLU A 228 9.25 6.00 -25.26
N ALA A 229 8.75 6.53 -26.39
CA ALA A 229 7.52 7.30 -26.44
C ALA A 229 6.32 6.45 -25.98
N ARG A 230 6.22 5.22 -26.47
CA ARG A 230 5.14 4.29 -26.12
C ARG A 230 5.21 3.84 -24.66
N PHE A 231 6.41 3.59 -24.14
CA PHE A 231 6.63 3.26 -22.73
C PHE A 231 6.17 4.41 -21.81
N ARG A 232 6.52 5.65 -22.15
CA ARG A 232 6.06 6.85 -21.43
C ARG A 232 4.53 6.99 -21.46
N GLU A 233 3.91 6.78 -22.62
CA GLU A 233 2.45 6.83 -22.76
C GLU A 233 1.76 5.79 -21.87
N ILE A 234 2.21 4.53 -21.90
CA ILE A 234 1.63 3.45 -21.08
C ILE A 234 1.82 3.71 -19.58
N LYS A 235 2.99 4.24 -19.18
CA LYS A 235 3.26 4.63 -17.79
C LYS A 235 2.25 5.67 -17.31
N LEU A 236 2.05 6.74 -18.07
CA LEU A 236 1.06 7.79 -17.77
C LEU A 236 -0.37 7.24 -17.74
N GLN A 237 -0.73 6.35 -18.66
CA GLN A 237 -2.07 5.72 -18.66
C GLN A 237 -2.29 4.84 -17.42
N ARG A 238 -1.27 4.11 -16.96
CA ARG A 238 -1.33 3.31 -15.72
C ARG A 238 -1.47 4.20 -14.49
N GLU A 239 -0.63 5.22 -14.37
CA GLU A 239 -0.68 6.20 -13.27
C GLU A 239 -2.02 6.95 -13.22
N ALA A 240 -2.56 7.37 -14.37
CA ALA A 240 -3.88 8.00 -14.45
C ALA A 240 -5.01 7.04 -14.03
N ARG A 241 -4.94 5.78 -14.47
CA ARG A 241 -5.92 4.75 -14.09
C ARG A 241 -5.86 4.43 -12.59
N GLU A 242 -4.66 4.33 -12.02
CA GLU A 242 -4.45 4.12 -10.58
C GLU A 242 -4.95 5.32 -9.75
N THR A 243 -4.74 6.54 -10.24
CA THR A 243 -5.26 7.76 -9.62
C THR A 243 -6.79 7.79 -9.67
N GLN A 244 -7.39 7.39 -10.79
CA GLN A 244 -8.85 7.29 -10.93
C GLN A 244 -9.44 6.16 -10.07
N GLU A 245 -8.75 5.04 -9.92
CA GLU A 245 -9.20 3.90 -9.13
C GLU A 245 -9.06 4.16 -7.62
N SER A 246 -7.94 4.73 -7.18
CA SER A 246 -7.75 5.21 -5.79
C SER A 246 -8.73 6.33 -5.42
N ALA A 247 -9.22 7.06 -6.43
CA ALA A 247 -10.31 8.00 -6.24
C ALA A 247 -11.68 7.36 -6.06
N ARG A 248 -11.90 6.17 -6.63
CA ARG A 248 -13.18 5.46 -6.62
C ARG A 248 -13.33 4.49 -5.46
N LYS A 249 -12.24 3.96 -4.91
CA LYS A 249 -12.27 2.97 -3.82
C LYS A 249 -11.20 3.26 -2.77
N PRO A 250 -11.49 3.02 -1.48
CA PRO A 250 -10.46 3.11 -0.45
C PRO A 250 -9.37 2.06 -0.66
N PRO A 251 -8.17 2.29 -0.11
CA PRO A 251 -7.10 1.29 -0.10
C PRO A 251 -7.59 -0.07 0.44
N PRO A 252 -7.08 -1.18 -0.09
CA PRO A 252 -7.53 -2.50 0.32
C PRO A 252 -7.19 -2.77 1.79
N TYR A 253 -8.16 -3.32 2.53
CA TYR A 253 -7.99 -3.78 3.90
C TYR A 253 -8.81 -5.07 4.08
N LYS A 254 -8.46 -5.88 5.08
CA LYS A 254 -9.22 -7.09 5.39
C LYS A 254 -10.39 -6.77 6.31
N HIS A 255 -11.61 -6.89 5.81
CA HIS A 255 -12.80 -6.72 6.65
C HIS A 255 -12.89 -7.84 7.70
N ILE A 256 -12.99 -7.46 8.99
CA ILE A 256 -13.15 -8.39 10.12
C ILE A 256 -14.36 -8.00 10.97
N LYS A 257 -14.87 -8.95 11.75
CA LYS A 257 -16.08 -8.80 12.58
C LYS A 257 -15.82 -8.69 14.08
N VAL A 258 -14.61 -9.03 14.52
CA VAL A 258 -14.14 -9.05 15.92
C VAL A 258 -12.65 -8.78 15.92
N ASN A 259 -12.14 -8.28 17.04
CA ASN A 259 -10.73 -8.03 17.23
C ASN A 259 -9.89 -9.31 17.01
N LYS A 260 -8.70 -9.13 16.46
CA LYS A 260 -7.75 -10.24 16.20
C LYS A 260 -6.45 -10.01 16.94
N PRO A 261 -6.09 -10.86 17.93
CA PRO A 261 -4.81 -10.72 18.60
C PRO A 261 -3.66 -10.91 17.62
N TYR A 262 -2.59 -10.14 17.84
CA TYR A 262 -1.35 -10.22 17.09
C TYR A 262 -0.17 -10.26 18.07
N GLY A 263 0.82 -11.12 17.79
CA GLY A 263 1.97 -11.29 18.66
C GLY A 263 1.59 -11.91 20.01
N LYS A 264 2.04 -11.28 21.10
CA LYS A 264 1.86 -11.75 22.49
C LYS A 264 0.52 -11.34 23.12
N VAL A 265 -0.27 -10.48 22.47
CA VAL A 265 -1.54 -9.99 23.01
C VAL A 265 -2.59 -11.10 23.03
N GLN A 266 -3.36 -11.18 24.11
CA GLN A 266 -4.43 -12.16 24.27
C GLN A 266 -5.78 -11.47 24.47
N ILE A 267 -6.84 -12.17 24.06
CA ILE A 267 -8.23 -11.82 24.37
C ILE A 267 -8.64 -12.70 25.55
N TYR A 268 -9.12 -12.06 26.61
CA TYR A 268 -9.63 -12.76 27.77
C TYR A 268 -11.12 -13.08 27.58
N THR A 269 -11.55 -14.23 28.09
CA THR A 269 -12.97 -14.60 28.10
C THR A 269 -13.30 -15.02 29.52
N ALA A 270 -14.23 -14.30 30.15
CA ALA A 270 -14.67 -14.61 31.50
C ALA A 270 -15.53 -15.86 31.52
N ASP A 271 -15.46 -16.60 32.63
CA ASP A 271 -16.39 -17.69 32.90
C ASP A 271 -17.80 -17.14 33.17
N ILE A 272 -18.83 -17.91 32.86
CA ILE A 272 -20.24 -17.49 33.02
C ILE A 272 -20.53 -17.02 34.45
N SER A 273 -19.87 -17.62 35.45
CA SER A 273 -20.00 -17.26 36.87
C SER A 273 -19.44 -15.88 37.22
N GLU A 274 -18.52 -15.34 36.42
CA GLU A 274 -17.90 -14.02 36.61
C GLU A 274 -18.71 -12.91 35.94
N ILE A 275 -19.67 -13.26 35.09
CA ILE A 275 -20.49 -12.30 34.38
C ILE A 275 -21.56 -11.71 35.34
N PRO A 276 -21.63 -10.37 35.48
CA PRO A 276 -22.60 -9.75 36.37
C PRO A 276 -24.04 -9.93 35.88
N LYS A 277 -24.92 -10.31 36.81
CA LYS A 277 -26.36 -10.39 36.59
C LYS A 277 -27.01 -9.02 36.81
N CYS A 278 -27.80 -8.55 35.85
CA CYS A 278 -28.55 -7.31 36.00
C CYS A 278 -29.83 -7.48 36.85
N ASN A 279 -30.49 -6.36 37.12
CA ASN A 279 -31.74 -6.25 37.90
C ASN A 279 -33.03 -6.24 37.05
N CYS A 280 -32.94 -6.24 35.71
CA CYS A 280 -34.12 -6.18 34.84
C CYS A 280 -34.93 -7.47 34.85
N LYS A 281 -36.20 -7.38 34.47
CA LYS A 281 -37.14 -8.51 34.39
C LYS A 281 -37.68 -8.68 32.97
N PRO A 282 -38.10 -9.91 32.58
CA PRO A 282 -38.79 -10.13 31.30
C PRO A 282 -40.08 -9.33 31.14
N THR A 283 -40.69 -8.92 32.24
CA THR A 283 -41.96 -8.19 32.29
C THR A 283 -41.81 -6.68 32.06
N ASP A 284 -40.58 -6.16 32.05
CA ASP A 284 -40.33 -4.74 31.80
C ASP A 284 -40.68 -4.42 30.34
N GLU A 285 -41.14 -3.20 30.05
CA GLU A 285 -41.52 -2.81 28.67
C GLU A 285 -40.35 -2.89 27.68
N SER A 286 -39.16 -2.52 28.14
CA SER A 286 -37.92 -2.56 27.35
C SER A 286 -36.74 -3.08 28.19
N PRO A 287 -36.68 -4.41 28.45
CA PRO A 287 -35.70 -4.98 29.37
C PRO A 287 -34.27 -4.73 28.89
N CYS A 288 -33.47 -4.09 29.73
CA CYS A 288 -32.09 -3.68 29.40
C CYS A 288 -31.97 -2.74 28.19
N GLY A 289 -33.06 -2.04 27.80
CA GLY A 289 -33.07 -1.02 26.76
C GLY A 289 -32.28 0.25 27.14
N SER A 290 -32.21 1.22 26.22
CA SER A 290 -31.49 2.50 26.39
C SER A 290 -31.95 3.27 27.63
N ASP A 291 -33.25 3.31 27.86
CA ASP A 291 -33.90 4.11 28.90
C ASP A 291 -34.23 3.28 30.15
N SER A 292 -33.71 2.05 30.24
CA SER A 292 -33.91 1.16 31.38
C SER A 292 -32.93 1.44 32.53
N GLU A 293 -33.34 1.18 33.77
CA GLU A 293 -32.46 1.20 34.96
C GLU A 293 -31.61 -0.08 35.08
N CYS A 294 -31.13 -0.60 33.95
CA CYS A 294 -30.31 -1.79 33.92
C CYS A 294 -28.93 -1.52 34.50
N LEU A 295 -28.61 -2.15 35.64
CA LEU A 295 -27.31 -1.99 36.30
C LEU A 295 -26.13 -2.28 35.37
N ASN A 296 -26.20 -3.33 34.56
CA ASN A 296 -25.12 -3.67 33.63
C ASN A 296 -24.90 -2.55 32.60
N ARG A 297 -25.97 -2.00 32.01
CA ARG A 297 -25.86 -0.92 31.03
C ARG A 297 -25.28 0.35 31.64
N MET A 298 -25.73 0.73 32.84
CA MET A 298 -25.22 1.90 33.56
C MET A 298 -23.72 1.76 33.90
N LEU A 299 -23.26 0.54 34.13
CA LEU A 299 -21.86 0.21 34.42
C LEU A 299 -21.04 -0.17 33.17
N MET A 300 -21.59 -0.01 31.96
CA MET A 300 -20.93 -0.35 30.69
C MET A 300 -20.55 -1.84 30.55
N PHE A 301 -21.37 -2.73 31.10
CA PHE A 301 -21.31 -4.18 30.89
C PHE A 301 -22.36 -4.62 29.88
N GLU A 302 -21.97 -5.45 28.92
CA GLU A 302 -22.95 -6.17 28.09
C GLU A 302 -23.59 -7.31 28.89
N CYS A 303 -24.90 -7.50 28.76
CA CYS A 303 -25.58 -8.62 29.39
C CYS A 303 -25.30 -9.93 28.64
N HIS A 304 -25.07 -11.02 29.36
CA HIS A 304 -24.96 -12.35 28.75
C HIS A 304 -26.34 -13.03 28.69
N PRO A 305 -26.71 -13.69 27.57
CA PRO A 305 -28.03 -14.28 27.38
C PRO A 305 -28.38 -15.35 28.43
N GLN A 306 -27.40 -16.11 28.92
CA GLN A 306 -27.62 -17.15 29.92
C GLN A 306 -27.70 -16.62 31.36
N VAL A 307 -27.27 -15.38 31.61
CA VAL A 307 -27.19 -14.78 32.96
C VAL A 307 -28.28 -13.75 33.18
N CYS A 308 -28.67 -13.03 32.12
CA CYS A 308 -29.66 -11.98 32.18
C CYS A 308 -31.05 -12.53 32.56
N PRO A 309 -31.73 -12.00 33.58
CA PRO A 309 -33.07 -12.46 33.94
C PRO A 309 -34.10 -12.20 32.83
N ALA A 310 -33.88 -11.19 31.98
CA ALA A 310 -34.74 -10.90 30.83
C ALA A 310 -34.64 -11.94 29.69
N GLY A 311 -33.66 -12.84 29.75
CA GLY A 311 -33.44 -13.88 28.73
C GLY A 311 -33.37 -13.29 27.31
N GLU A 312 -34.18 -13.82 26.40
CA GLU A 312 -34.25 -13.40 24.99
C GLU A 312 -34.79 -11.96 24.79
N PHE A 313 -35.49 -11.40 25.78
CA PHE A 313 -36.02 -10.02 25.71
C PHE A 313 -34.96 -8.95 26.03
N CYS A 314 -33.75 -9.37 26.43
CA CYS A 314 -32.66 -8.46 26.75
C CYS A 314 -32.20 -7.67 25.51
N GLN A 315 -32.23 -6.33 25.61
CA GLN A 315 -31.75 -5.42 24.57
C GLN A 315 -30.30 -4.96 24.77
N ASN A 316 -29.61 -5.42 25.81
CA ASN A 316 -28.21 -5.05 26.11
C ASN A 316 -27.22 -6.13 25.63
N GLN A 317 -27.26 -6.43 24.33
CA GLN A 317 -26.42 -7.45 23.65
C GLN A 317 -25.87 -6.93 22.31
N CYS A 318 -25.64 -5.61 22.21
CA CYS A 318 -25.39 -4.92 20.96
C CYS A 318 -24.03 -5.24 20.31
N PHE A 319 -22.98 -5.51 21.08
CA PHE A 319 -21.65 -5.91 20.59
C PHE A 319 -21.67 -7.34 20.07
N THR A 320 -22.19 -8.28 20.87
CA THR A 320 -22.26 -9.69 20.48
C THR A 320 -23.18 -9.92 19.28
N LYS A 321 -24.33 -9.23 19.23
CA LYS A 321 -25.27 -9.28 18.08
C LYS A 321 -24.84 -8.40 16.90
N ARG A 322 -23.86 -7.50 17.07
CA ARG A 322 -23.36 -6.57 16.04
C ARG A 322 -24.48 -5.74 15.39
N GLN A 323 -25.32 -5.16 16.22
CA GLN A 323 -26.47 -4.37 15.78
C GLN A 323 -26.01 -2.96 15.37
N TYR A 324 -25.47 -2.84 14.15
CA TYR A 324 -24.99 -1.56 13.62
C TYR A 324 -26.04 -0.91 12.69
N PRO A 325 -26.24 0.42 12.72
CA PRO A 325 -26.94 1.14 11.67
C PRO A 325 -26.30 0.90 10.30
N GLU A 326 -27.13 0.97 9.25
CA GLU A 326 -26.63 0.97 7.89
C GLU A 326 -25.81 2.23 7.60
N THR A 327 -24.64 2.04 7.02
CA THR A 327 -23.68 3.12 6.71
C THR A 327 -23.14 3.01 5.29
N LYS A 328 -22.55 4.10 4.79
CA LYS A 328 -21.94 4.17 3.46
C LYS A 328 -20.59 4.86 3.54
N ILE A 329 -19.59 4.29 2.87
CA ILE A 329 -18.29 4.92 2.69
C ILE A 329 -18.41 5.99 1.59
N ILE A 330 -17.92 7.19 1.87
CA ILE A 330 -17.92 8.33 0.94
C ILE A 330 -16.53 8.96 0.85
N ARG A 331 -16.27 9.72 -0.20
CA ARG A 331 -15.07 10.57 -0.27
C ARG A 331 -15.37 11.90 0.41
N THR A 332 -14.46 12.36 1.25
CA THR A 332 -14.58 13.61 2.00
C THR A 332 -13.46 14.57 1.62
N ASP A 333 -13.81 15.84 1.46
CA ASP A 333 -12.87 16.85 1.02
C ASP A 333 -11.80 17.11 2.08
N GLY A 334 -10.54 16.98 1.68
CA GLY A 334 -9.38 17.24 2.54
C GLY A 334 -9.15 16.26 3.69
N LYS A 335 -10.04 15.28 3.90
CA LYS A 335 -10.00 14.26 4.97
C LYS A 335 -9.86 12.81 4.46
N GLY A 336 -10.05 12.59 3.16
CA GLY A 336 -9.87 11.26 2.55
C GLY A 336 -11.19 10.52 2.41
N TRP A 337 -11.31 9.35 3.04
CA TRP A 337 -12.53 8.55 3.03
C TRP A 337 -13.28 8.74 4.35
N GLY A 338 -14.60 8.93 4.29
CA GLY A 338 -15.49 9.12 5.43
C GLY A 338 -16.60 8.07 5.48
N LEU A 339 -17.36 8.07 6.57
CA LEU A 339 -18.53 7.21 6.77
C LEU A 339 -19.77 8.07 7.01
N VAL A 340 -20.87 7.78 6.32
CA VAL A 340 -22.18 8.44 6.55
C VAL A 340 -23.23 7.45 7.00
N ALA A 341 -24.18 7.92 7.81
CA ALA A 341 -25.38 7.16 8.17
C ALA A 341 -26.34 7.05 6.97
N LYS A 342 -26.99 5.90 6.77
CA LYS A 342 -28.07 5.74 5.77
C LYS A 342 -29.47 5.87 6.34
N ARG A 343 -29.60 5.89 7.67
CA ARG A 343 -30.84 6.10 8.40
C ARG A 343 -30.59 7.07 9.55
N ASP A 344 -31.67 7.57 10.13
CA ASP A 344 -31.60 8.34 11.36
C ASP A 344 -31.10 7.44 12.50
N ILE A 345 -30.25 8.01 13.35
CA ILE A 345 -29.65 7.37 14.53
C ILE A 345 -30.02 8.24 15.73
N ARG A 346 -30.56 7.63 16.78
CA ARG A 346 -30.96 8.37 17.99
C ARG A 346 -29.78 8.61 18.91
N LYS A 347 -29.83 9.67 19.71
CA LYS A 347 -28.88 9.91 20.79
C LYS A 347 -28.77 8.68 21.70
N GLY A 348 -27.55 8.30 22.05
CA GLY A 348 -27.21 7.15 22.88
C GLY A 348 -27.22 5.80 22.15
N GLU A 349 -27.62 5.77 20.87
CA GLU A 349 -27.66 4.54 20.08
C GLU A 349 -26.24 4.03 19.76
N PHE A 350 -26.08 2.70 19.75
CA PHE A 350 -24.84 2.03 19.38
C PHE A 350 -24.63 2.10 17.86
N VAL A 351 -23.53 2.71 17.42
CA VAL A 351 -23.25 3.00 16.01
C VAL A 351 -22.32 1.97 15.39
N ASN A 352 -21.23 1.61 16.07
CA ASN A 352 -20.32 0.58 15.62
C ASN A 352 -19.39 0.14 16.75
N GLU A 353 -18.71 -0.99 16.56
CA GLU A 353 -17.56 -1.37 17.38
C GLU A 353 -16.29 -0.94 16.65
N TYR A 354 -15.32 -0.34 17.36
CA TYR A 354 -14.01 -0.08 16.79
C TYR A 354 -13.21 -1.39 16.81
N VAL A 355 -13.03 -2.00 15.63
CA VAL A 355 -12.45 -3.33 15.49
C VAL A 355 -11.17 -3.29 14.65
N GLY A 356 -10.15 -4.02 15.09
CA GLY A 356 -8.87 -4.13 14.40
C GLY A 356 -8.01 -5.32 14.87
N GLU A 357 -6.72 -5.25 14.56
CA GLU A 357 -5.73 -6.12 15.21
C GLU A 357 -5.40 -5.58 16.60
N LEU A 358 -5.37 -6.46 17.60
CA LEU A 358 -4.89 -6.11 18.93
C LEU A 358 -3.38 -6.31 18.98
N ILE A 359 -2.66 -5.21 19.20
CA ILE A 359 -1.21 -5.14 19.27
C ILE A 359 -0.77 -4.53 20.60
N ASP A 360 0.47 -4.81 20.98
CA ASP A 360 1.12 -4.18 22.12
C ASP A 360 1.84 -2.88 21.70
N GLU A 361 2.42 -2.19 22.68
CA GLU A 361 3.15 -0.94 22.45
C GLU A 361 4.38 -1.12 21.54
N ASP A 362 5.11 -2.25 21.67
CA ASP A 362 6.32 -2.55 20.89
C ASP A 362 5.99 -2.65 19.38
N GLU A 363 4.96 -3.43 19.05
CA GLU A 363 4.46 -3.60 17.68
C GLU A 363 3.85 -2.30 17.15
N CYS A 364 3.15 -1.53 17.99
CA CYS A 364 2.61 -0.22 17.62
C CYS A 364 3.73 0.73 17.16
N MET A 365 4.80 0.85 17.95
CA MET A 365 5.96 1.66 17.59
C MET A 365 6.66 1.16 16.33
N ALA A 366 6.78 -0.16 16.15
CA ALA A 366 7.35 -0.75 14.94
C ALA A 366 6.53 -0.40 13.69
N ARG A 367 5.19 -0.47 13.78
CA ARG A 367 4.27 -0.09 12.69
C ARG A 367 4.34 1.41 12.37
N ILE A 368 4.41 2.27 13.38
CA ILE A 368 4.56 3.73 13.19
C ILE A 368 5.89 4.05 12.51
N LYS A 369 7.00 3.43 12.94
CA LYS A 369 8.31 3.60 12.32
C LYS A 369 8.27 3.21 10.83
N ARG A 370 7.73 2.03 10.52
CA ARG A 370 7.55 1.60 9.14
C ARG A 370 6.64 2.55 8.35
N ALA A 371 5.58 3.08 8.96
CA ALA A 371 4.70 4.04 8.31
C ALA A 371 5.44 5.33 7.93
N HIS A 372 6.26 5.88 8.83
CA HIS A 372 7.10 7.05 8.54
C HIS A 372 8.14 6.78 7.44
N GLU A 373 8.80 5.62 7.47
CA GLU A 373 9.78 5.23 6.45
C GLU A 373 9.16 5.07 5.04
N ASN A 374 7.85 4.90 4.96
CA ASN A 374 7.10 4.72 3.71
C ASN A 374 6.13 5.88 3.42
N ASP A 375 6.30 7.03 4.08
CA ASP A 375 5.45 8.23 3.91
C ASP A 375 3.93 7.98 4.06
N ILE A 376 3.56 7.04 4.93
CA ILE A 376 2.16 6.71 5.23
C ILE A 376 1.65 7.68 6.31
N THR A 377 0.63 8.46 5.95
CA THR A 377 0.07 9.52 6.81
C THR A 377 -1.23 9.14 7.51
N HIS A 378 -1.83 7.99 7.17
CA HIS A 378 -3.09 7.53 7.74
C HIS A 378 -2.86 6.51 8.86
N PHE A 379 -3.19 6.91 10.09
CA PHE A 379 -3.07 6.06 11.28
C PHE A 379 -4.45 5.63 11.78
N TYR A 380 -4.57 4.37 12.17
CA TYR A 380 -5.84 3.75 12.60
C TYR A 380 -5.69 3.08 13.98
N MET A 381 -4.85 3.67 14.84
CA MET A 381 -4.50 3.15 16.15
C MET A 381 -5.41 3.73 17.23
N LEU A 382 -5.98 2.88 18.07
CA LEU A 382 -6.84 3.27 19.19
C LEU A 382 -6.42 2.49 20.45
N THR A 383 -5.90 3.19 21.46
CA THR A 383 -5.50 2.56 22.73
C THR A 383 -6.72 2.17 23.56
N ILE A 384 -6.85 0.87 23.85
CA ILE A 384 -7.86 0.38 24.80
C ILE A 384 -7.33 0.57 26.21
N ASP A 385 -6.19 -0.05 26.53
CA ASP A 385 -5.58 -0.07 27.86
C ASP A 385 -4.07 0.13 27.72
N LYS A 386 -3.32 0.07 28.83
CA LYS A 386 -1.86 0.26 28.82
C LYS A 386 -1.14 -0.71 27.86
N ASP A 387 -1.56 -1.97 27.81
CA ASP A 387 -0.85 -3.00 27.05
C ASP A 387 -1.59 -3.43 25.76
N ARG A 388 -2.69 -2.74 25.40
CA ARG A 388 -3.56 -3.16 24.30
C ARG A 388 -3.99 -1.98 23.43
N ILE A 389 -3.60 -2.03 22.16
CA ILE A 389 -3.92 -1.04 21.13
C ILE A 389 -4.64 -1.77 19.99
N ILE A 390 -5.71 -1.16 19.46
CA ILE A 390 -6.41 -1.64 18.27
C ILE A 390 -5.84 -0.92 17.04
N ASP A 391 -5.27 -1.68 16.11
CA ASP A 391 -4.90 -1.21 14.78
C ASP A 391 -5.93 -1.63 13.73
N ALA A 392 -6.73 -0.68 13.24
CA ALA A 392 -7.71 -0.91 12.16
C ALA A 392 -7.14 -0.70 10.74
N GLY A 393 -5.81 -0.57 10.60
CA GLY A 393 -5.11 -0.34 9.35
C GLY A 393 -5.16 -1.55 8.43
N PRO A 394 -4.47 -2.67 8.75
CA PRO A 394 -4.46 -3.87 7.91
C PRO A 394 -5.80 -4.63 7.92
N LYS A 395 -6.45 -4.70 9.09
CA LYS A 395 -7.72 -5.41 9.30
C LYS A 395 -8.64 -4.53 10.12
N GLY A 396 -9.90 -4.37 9.72
CA GLY A 396 -10.89 -3.60 10.48
C GLY A 396 -12.30 -3.76 9.95
N ASN A 397 -13.25 -2.96 10.43
CA ASN A 397 -14.60 -2.88 9.88
C ASN A 397 -14.85 -1.46 9.31
N TYR A 398 -16.10 -1.00 9.22
CA TYR A 398 -16.41 0.34 8.73
C TYR A 398 -16.05 1.49 9.68
N SER A 399 -15.82 1.22 10.98
CA SER A 399 -15.43 2.25 11.96
C SER A 399 -14.15 2.98 11.58
N ARG A 400 -13.23 2.31 10.87
CA ARG A 400 -11.96 2.88 10.40
C ARG A 400 -12.12 4.08 9.46
N PHE A 401 -13.31 4.27 8.90
CA PHE A 401 -13.64 5.39 8.00
C PHE A 401 -14.33 6.55 8.74
N MET A 402 -14.56 6.46 10.05
CA MET A 402 -15.13 7.57 10.81
C MET A 402 -14.05 8.62 11.07
N ASN A 403 -14.25 9.82 10.53
CA ASN A 403 -13.27 10.90 10.61
C ASN A 403 -13.27 11.58 11.98
N HIS A 404 -12.17 12.30 12.25
CA HIS A 404 -12.05 13.18 13.40
C HIS A 404 -12.98 14.41 13.29
N SER A 405 -13.61 14.79 14.40
CA SER A 405 -14.19 16.12 14.58
C SER A 405 -13.93 16.67 15.98
N CYS A 406 -13.66 17.98 16.08
CA CYS A 406 -13.61 18.71 17.36
C CYS A 406 -15.00 18.98 17.95
N GLN A 407 -16.05 18.80 17.15
CA GLN A 407 -17.45 18.78 17.56
C GLN A 407 -18.11 17.54 16.95
N PRO A 408 -17.83 16.34 17.52
CA PRO A 408 -18.29 15.10 16.95
C PRO A 408 -19.77 14.84 17.25
N ASN A 409 -20.37 13.95 16.46
CA ASN A 409 -21.71 13.40 16.69
C ASN A 409 -21.69 11.98 17.28
N CYS A 410 -20.52 11.35 17.35
CA CYS A 410 -20.29 10.10 18.09
C CYS A 410 -19.16 10.24 19.12
N GLU A 411 -19.20 9.41 20.15
CA GLU A 411 -18.13 9.24 21.12
C GLU A 411 -17.72 7.77 21.25
N THR A 412 -16.50 7.55 21.74
CA THR A 412 -15.98 6.20 22.02
C THR A 412 -16.16 5.87 23.49
N LEU A 413 -16.85 4.77 23.80
CA LEU A 413 -17.03 4.26 25.15
C LEU A 413 -16.40 2.87 25.28
N LYS A 414 -15.78 2.61 26.42
CA LYS A 414 -15.24 1.28 26.76
C LYS A 414 -16.34 0.46 27.44
N TRP A 415 -16.55 -0.74 26.93
CA TRP A 415 -17.54 -1.69 27.42
C TRP A 415 -16.87 -3.02 27.78
N THR A 416 -17.32 -3.65 28.85
CA THR A 416 -16.91 -5.01 29.18
C THR A 416 -17.88 -6.00 28.55
N VAL A 417 -17.37 -6.84 27.64
CA VAL A 417 -18.14 -7.81 26.86
C VAL A 417 -17.53 -9.19 27.05
N ASN A 418 -18.24 -10.09 27.74
CA ASN A 418 -17.77 -11.43 28.09
C ASN A 418 -16.39 -11.43 28.79
N GLY A 419 -16.17 -10.47 29.69
CA GLY A 419 -14.91 -10.31 30.42
C GLY A 419 -13.84 -9.49 29.71
N ASP A 420 -14.01 -9.18 28.41
CA ASP A 420 -13.03 -8.42 27.64
C ASP A 420 -13.43 -6.95 27.45
N THR A 421 -12.47 -6.05 27.50
CA THR A 421 -12.69 -4.63 27.21
C THR A 421 -12.79 -4.39 25.71
N ARG A 422 -13.90 -3.81 25.27
CA ARG A 422 -14.15 -3.45 23.87
C ARG A 422 -14.45 -1.97 23.75
N VAL A 423 -14.26 -1.42 22.55
CA VAL A 423 -14.50 0.00 22.27
C VAL A 423 -15.69 0.13 21.33
N GLY A 424 -16.78 0.68 21.85
CA GLY A 424 -17.98 1.00 21.09
C GLY A 424 -18.05 2.47 20.73
N LEU A 425 -18.68 2.78 19.60
CA LEU A 425 -19.03 4.13 19.15
C LEU A 425 -20.51 4.35 19.40
N PHE A 426 -20.86 5.42 20.11
CA PHE A 426 -22.23 5.77 20.48
C PHE A 426 -22.57 7.19 20.03
N ALA A 427 -23.81 7.42 19.63
CA ALA A 427 -24.26 8.74 19.20
C ALA A 427 -24.43 9.68 20.41
N VAL A 428 -23.90 10.91 20.34
CA VAL A 428 -24.05 11.92 21.43
C VAL A 428 -25.23 12.87 21.20
N CYS A 429 -25.78 12.86 19.99
CA CYS A 429 -26.97 13.60 19.57
C CYS A 429 -27.78 12.74 18.59
N ASP A 430 -28.98 13.20 18.23
CA ASP A 430 -29.72 12.61 17.12
C ASP A 430 -28.98 12.95 15.80
N ILE A 431 -28.76 11.93 14.96
CA ILE A 431 -27.99 12.04 13.72
C ILE A 431 -28.92 11.70 12.55
N PRO A 432 -29.26 12.68 11.69
CA PRO A 432 -30.07 12.43 10.51
C PRO A 432 -29.36 11.54 9.47
N ALA A 433 -30.13 10.82 8.68
CA ALA A 433 -29.64 10.09 7.51
C ALA A 433 -28.84 11.00 6.57
N GLY A 434 -27.75 10.49 6.01
CA GLY A 434 -26.83 11.23 5.14
C GLY A 434 -25.74 12.03 5.87
N THR A 435 -25.81 12.15 7.20
CA THR A 435 -24.80 12.86 7.99
C THR A 435 -23.51 12.06 8.13
N GLU A 436 -22.35 12.74 8.03
CA GLU A 436 -21.04 12.13 8.30
C GLU A 436 -20.91 11.74 9.79
N LEU A 437 -20.54 10.49 10.04
CA LEU A 437 -20.30 9.96 11.37
C LEU A 437 -18.85 10.28 11.75
N THR A 438 -18.69 11.03 12.83
CA THR A 438 -17.39 11.52 13.32
C THR A 438 -17.26 11.30 14.81
N PHE A 439 -16.05 11.08 15.28
CA PHE A 439 -15.75 11.03 16.71
C PHE A 439 -14.48 11.82 16.99
N ASN A 440 -14.28 12.20 18.24
CA ASN A 440 -13.05 12.87 18.64
C ASN A 440 -11.94 11.82 18.84
N TYR A 441 -10.83 11.99 18.12
CA TYR A 441 -9.66 11.11 18.19
C TYR A 441 -8.81 11.46 19.43
N ASN A 442 -9.42 11.54 20.61
CA ASN A 442 -8.81 11.98 21.88
C ASN A 442 -7.69 11.03 22.41
N LEU A 443 -6.85 10.50 21.54
CA LEU A 443 -5.77 9.58 21.83
C LEU A 443 -4.46 10.17 21.34
N ASP A 444 -3.48 10.14 22.24
CA ASP A 444 -2.11 10.59 22.02
C ASP A 444 -1.63 10.14 20.63
N CYS A 445 -1.56 11.08 19.70
CA CYS A 445 -1.04 10.82 18.36
C CYS A 445 0.43 10.45 18.51
N LEU A 446 0.74 9.16 18.52
CA LEU A 446 2.10 8.64 18.47
C LEU A 446 2.61 8.83 17.03
N GLY A 447 3.02 10.05 16.72
CA GLY A 447 3.54 10.48 15.43
C GLY A 447 4.13 11.88 15.58
N ASN A 448 5.39 12.06 15.18
CA ASN A 448 6.16 13.27 15.51
C ASN A 448 5.64 14.56 14.81
N GLU A 449 4.70 14.43 13.86
CA GLU A 449 4.16 15.56 13.10
C GLU A 449 2.68 15.82 13.42
N LYS A 450 2.40 17.03 13.89
CA LYS A 450 1.02 17.50 14.13
C LYS A 450 0.27 17.64 12.81
N THR A 451 -0.67 16.74 12.56
CA THR A 451 -1.54 16.82 11.37
C THR A 451 -2.60 17.91 11.57
N VAL A 452 -2.76 18.80 10.60
CA VAL A 452 -3.74 19.91 10.66
C VAL A 452 -5.17 19.37 10.65
N CYS A 453 -5.98 19.80 11.60
CA CYS A 453 -7.39 19.41 11.68
C CYS A 453 -8.24 20.16 10.65
N ARG A 454 -8.94 19.40 9.82
CA ARG A 454 -9.85 19.91 8.77
C ARG A 454 -11.31 19.53 9.03
N CYS A 455 -11.71 19.46 10.31
CA CYS A 455 -13.08 19.07 10.67
C CYS A 455 -14.14 20.14 10.35
N GLY A 456 -13.73 21.41 10.23
CA GLY A 456 -14.65 22.53 9.95
C GLY A 456 -15.45 23.04 11.15
N ALA A 457 -15.29 22.45 12.34
CA ALA A 457 -16.01 22.88 13.55
C ALA A 457 -15.54 24.28 14.02
N SER A 458 -16.46 25.08 14.54
CA SER A 458 -16.16 26.44 15.05
C SER A 458 -15.20 26.44 16.24
N ASN A 459 -15.22 25.37 17.04
CA ASN A 459 -14.36 25.15 18.20
C ASN A 459 -13.06 24.37 17.86
N CYS A 460 -12.71 24.26 16.58
CA CYS A 460 -11.58 23.45 16.13
C CYS A 460 -10.27 23.81 16.86
N SER A 461 -9.57 22.79 17.36
CA SER A 461 -8.27 22.95 18.03
C SER A 461 -7.15 23.35 17.06
N GLY A 462 -7.30 23.00 15.78
CA GLY A 462 -6.36 23.29 14.69
C GLY A 462 -5.49 22.09 14.30
N PHE A 463 -5.29 21.13 15.20
CA PHE A 463 -4.50 19.91 14.96
C PHE A 463 -5.26 18.68 15.45
N LEU A 464 -5.09 17.54 14.78
CA LEU A 464 -5.66 16.27 15.25
C LEU A 464 -5.03 15.93 16.61
N GLY A 465 -5.88 15.55 17.58
CA GLY A 465 -5.46 15.18 18.93
C GLY A 465 -5.34 16.35 19.93
N ASP A 466 -5.28 17.62 19.47
CA ASP A 466 -5.29 18.77 20.38
C ASP A 466 -6.71 19.03 20.93
N ARG A 467 -6.81 19.41 22.21
CA ARG A 467 -8.12 19.67 22.85
C ARG A 467 -8.83 20.88 22.20
N PRO A 468 -10.15 20.80 21.95
CA PRO A 468 -10.93 21.92 21.41
C PRO A 468 -10.81 23.19 22.25
N LYS A 469 -10.84 24.36 21.61
CA LYS A 469 -10.81 25.64 22.32
C LYS A 469 -12.20 25.87 22.93
N ALA A 470 -12.29 25.89 24.26
CA ALA A 470 -13.55 26.16 24.95
C ALA A 470 -14.11 27.54 24.56
N SER A 471 -15.38 27.58 24.15
CA SER A 471 -16.13 28.82 23.91
C SER A 471 -16.30 29.56 25.23
N ALA A 472 -15.69 30.73 25.37
CA ALA A 472 -15.95 31.62 26.49
C ALA A 472 -17.34 32.25 26.32
N SER A 473 -18.32 31.76 27.08
CA SER A 473 -19.56 32.50 27.34
C SER A 473 -20.23 32.01 28.63
N LEU A 474 -20.62 33.00 29.46
CA LEU A 474 -21.46 32.94 30.66
C LEU A 474 -20.78 32.61 32.00
N SER A 475 -19.93 33.53 32.47
CA SER A 475 -19.99 34.06 33.86
C SER A 475 -18.93 35.17 34.02
N ALA A 476 -19.28 36.39 33.59
CA ALA A 476 -18.41 37.56 33.70
C ALA A 476 -19.13 38.67 34.45
N GLU A 477 -19.36 38.48 35.74
CA GLU A 477 -19.47 39.59 36.69
C GLU A 477 -18.68 39.24 37.96
N GLU A 478 -18.05 40.27 38.54
CA GLU A 478 -17.31 40.26 39.80
C GLU A 478 -15.94 39.54 39.83
N LYS A 479 -14.91 40.23 39.29
CA LYS A 479 -13.67 40.60 40.03
C LYS A 479 -12.65 41.31 39.13
N GLY A 480 -13.05 42.47 38.62
CA GLY A 480 -12.10 43.48 38.16
C GLY A 480 -11.50 44.22 39.36
N LYS A 481 -10.22 43.93 39.68
CA LYS A 481 -9.22 44.84 40.28
C LYS A 481 -8.02 44.05 40.81
N ARG A 482 -7.13 43.60 39.91
CA ARG A 482 -5.71 43.32 40.26
C ARG A 482 -4.77 43.06 39.07
N SER A 483 -5.26 42.98 37.82
CA SER A 483 -4.44 42.61 36.66
C SER A 483 -3.72 43.76 35.93
N ARG A 484 -3.91 45.03 36.32
CA ARG A 484 -3.31 46.19 35.63
C ARG A 484 -1.83 46.49 35.92
N LYS A 485 -1.10 45.63 36.65
CA LYS A 485 0.34 45.87 36.98
C LYS A 485 1.34 44.81 36.51
N LYS A 486 0.93 43.73 35.81
CA LYS A 486 1.86 42.68 35.34
C LYS A 486 2.10 42.62 33.81
N SER A 487 1.34 43.35 32.99
CA SER A 487 1.49 43.33 31.52
C SER A 487 2.63 44.20 30.96
N ARG A 488 3.30 45.02 31.79
CA ARG A 488 4.40 45.89 31.36
C ARG A 488 5.81 45.31 31.48
N ARG A 489 5.98 44.08 32.01
CA ARG A 489 7.31 43.48 32.26
C ARG A 489 7.66 42.25 31.41
N ARG A 490 6.73 41.74 30.59
CA ARG A 490 6.94 40.51 29.77
C ARG A 490 7.25 40.75 28.30
N ARG A 491 7.23 42.00 27.81
CA ARG A 491 7.42 42.33 26.39
C ARG A 491 8.85 42.77 26.00
N ALA A 492 9.85 42.49 26.84
CA ALA A 492 11.24 42.92 26.60
C ALA A 492 12.28 41.79 26.76
N ARG A 493 11.94 40.52 26.49
CA ARG A 493 12.90 39.42 26.62
C ARG A 493 12.74 38.28 25.61
N ALA A 494 12.22 38.59 24.43
CA ALA A 494 12.11 37.65 23.31
C ALA A 494 12.98 38.12 22.14
N GLU A 495 14.29 38.25 22.39
CA GLU A 495 15.31 38.25 21.34
C GLU A 495 16.50 37.43 21.83
N GLY A 496 16.82 36.36 21.10
CA GLY A 496 18.13 35.70 21.05
C GLY A 496 18.56 34.79 22.21
N LYS A 497 18.15 33.51 22.20
CA LYS A 497 18.98 32.41 22.76
C LYS A 497 18.57 31.05 22.19
N ARG A 498 19.45 30.39 21.42
CA ARG A 498 19.35 28.96 21.08
C ARG A 498 20.13 28.19 22.16
N SER A 499 19.47 27.29 22.88
CA SER A 499 20.14 26.37 23.82
C SER A 499 20.68 25.15 23.06
N GLU A 500 21.72 24.51 23.59
CA GLU A 500 22.24 23.25 23.06
C GLU A 500 21.25 22.10 23.32
N ASP A 501 21.06 21.22 22.34
CA ASP A 501 20.13 20.07 22.39
C ASP A 501 20.74 18.81 23.03
N GLU A 502 21.97 18.92 23.53
CA GLU A 502 22.75 17.85 24.17
C GLU A 502 23.11 18.22 25.61
N CYS A 503 23.17 17.22 26.49
CA CYS A 503 23.59 17.42 27.87
C CYS A 503 25.08 17.75 27.93
N PHE A 504 25.43 18.92 28.47
CA PHE A 504 26.83 19.37 28.60
C PHE A 504 27.72 18.41 29.41
N ARG A 505 27.15 17.51 30.22
CA ARG A 505 27.91 16.56 31.04
C ARG A 505 28.14 15.19 30.38
N CYS A 506 27.19 14.68 29.61
CA CYS A 506 27.31 13.33 29.02
C CYS A 506 27.29 13.32 27.49
N GLY A 507 26.94 14.43 26.83
CA GLY A 507 26.84 14.54 25.38
C GLY A 507 25.55 13.96 24.78
N ASP A 508 24.69 13.34 25.58
CA ASP A 508 23.46 12.73 25.07
C ASP A 508 22.28 13.71 25.04
N GLY A 509 21.39 13.54 24.07
CA GLY A 509 20.12 14.25 23.98
C GLY A 509 19.08 13.79 25.01
N GLY A 510 17.89 14.39 24.98
CA GLY A 510 16.75 13.96 25.79
C GLY A 510 16.13 15.07 26.64
N GLN A 511 15.56 14.72 27.79
CA GLN A 511 14.87 15.71 28.63
C GLN A 511 15.87 16.55 29.45
N LEU A 512 16.23 17.73 28.92
CA LEU A 512 17.21 18.62 29.53
C LEU A 512 16.58 19.77 30.33
N VAL A 513 17.39 20.36 31.21
CA VAL A 513 17.11 21.57 31.98
C VAL A 513 18.18 22.61 31.63
N LEU A 514 17.74 23.83 31.36
CA LEU A 514 18.60 24.91 30.88
C LEU A 514 19.18 25.72 32.05
N CYS A 515 20.42 26.19 31.90
CA CYS A 515 21.00 27.18 32.81
C CYS A 515 20.34 28.56 32.64
N ASP A 516 20.02 29.22 33.76
CA ASP A 516 19.30 30.50 33.79
C ASP A 516 20.22 31.73 33.65
N ARG A 517 21.54 31.53 33.75
CA ARG A 517 22.53 32.59 33.59
C ARG A 517 22.42 33.21 32.20
N ARG A 518 22.37 34.54 32.15
CA ARG A 518 22.08 35.32 30.94
C ARG A 518 22.93 34.93 29.73
N SER A 519 24.19 34.55 29.90
CA SER A 519 25.12 34.16 28.82
C SER A 519 25.36 32.65 28.66
N CYS A 520 24.73 31.77 29.47
CA CYS A 520 24.98 30.33 29.41
C CYS A 520 24.03 29.60 28.44
N THR A 521 24.53 28.87 27.45
CA THR A 521 23.74 28.07 26.48
C THR A 521 23.53 26.62 26.90
N LYS A 522 24.15 26.22 28.02
CA LYS A 522 24.28 24.83 28.43
C LYS A 522 22.96 24.24 28.94
N ALA A 523 22.74 22.98 28.57
CA ALA A 523 21.62 22.15 28.98
C ALA A 523 22.14 20.89 29.69
N TYR A 524 21.38 20.37 30.67
CA TYR A 524 21.80 19.24 31.50
C TYR A 524 20.64 18.29 31.77
N HIS A 525 20.89 16.98 31.87
CA HIS A 525 19.92 16.07 32.50
C HIS A 525 19.88 16.29 34.01
N LEU A 526 18.71 16.08 34.61
CA LEU A 526 18.55 16.11 36.07
C LEU A 526 19.46 15.09 36.76
N ALA A 527 19.53 13.87 36.23
CA ALA A 527 20.39 12.81 36.74
C ALA A 527 21.87 13.17 36.67
N CYS A 528 22.32 13.81 35.58
CA CYS A 528 23.70 14.29 35.45
C CYS A 528 24.04 15.40 36.44
N LEU A 529 23.05 16.06 37.06
CA LEU A 529 23.27 17.03 38.14
C LEU A 529 23.04 16.45 39.53
N GLY A 530 22.75 15.14 39.63
CA GLY A 530 22.40 14.50 40.90
C GLY A 530 21.05 14.95 41.47
N LEU A 531 20.16 15.50 40.63
CA LEU A 531 18.85 16.01 41.04
C LEU A 531 17.74 15.02 40.65
N GLY A 532 16.85 14.71 41.60
CA GLY A 532 15.69 13.85 41.35
C GLY A 532 14.44 14.57 40.82
N LYS A 533 14.40 15.91 40.90
CA LYS A 533 13.23 16.74 40.50
C LYS A 533 13.69 18.07 39.90
N ARG A 534 12.85 18.68 39.04
CA ARG A 534 13.14 19.99 38.43
C ARG A 534 13.14 21.12 39.48
N PRO A 535 14.11 22.06 39.42
CA PRO A 535 14.08 23.28 40.22
C PRO A 535 12.84 24.13 39.91
N PHE A 536 12.29 24.80 40.93
CA PHE A 536 11.18 25.73 40.78
C PHE A 536 11.57 26.87 39.82
N GLY A 537 10.90 26.95 38.66
CA GLY A 537 11.19 27.93 37.61
C GLY A 537 11.67 27.32 36.29
N GLY A 538 11.94 26.01 36.24
CA GLY A 538 12.25 25.28 35.00
C GLY A 538 13.67 25.46 34.47
N SER A 539 14.53 26.20 35.19
CA SER A 539 15.93 26.49 34.85
C SER A 539 16.81 26.44 36.10
N LEU A 540 18.12 26.22 35.91
CA LEU A 540 19.12 26.12 36.98
C LEU A 540 19.82 27.47 37.24
N PRO A 541 20.00 27.91 38.50
CA PRO A 541 20.75 29.12 38.87
C PRO A 541 22.24 29.14 38.46
#